data_AF-A0A9J7HH33-F1
#
_entry.id   AF-A0A9J7HH33-F1
#
_cell.length_a   1.000
_cell.length_b   1.000
_cell.length_c   1.000
_cell.angle_alpha   90.00
_cell.angle_beta   90.00
_cell.angle_gamma   90.00
#
_symmetry.space_group_name_H-M   'P 1'
#
loop_
_entity.id
_entity.type
_entity.pdbx_description
1 polymer ?
#
loop_
_entity_poly.entity_id
_entity_poly.type
_entity_poly.pdbx_seq_one_letter_code
_entity_poly.pdbx_strand_id
1 'polypeptide(L)'
;MAASVCASILRAGKSLLSSTLQVIPKSCGQCGGLDSVMAQQVRYRTWPCHIMVRDLKRRRMVKQMGPERMRINSLRKNNIIPRDLQELADKQIAEMPYDSSMVRIHNRCVVTSRPRGILTRWRLSRITWRELADYNLMSGVTRACWGKTGYPRKIKKRKVLW
;
A
#
# COMPACT_ATOMS: atom_id res chain seq x y z
N MET A 1 17.32 -53.34 21.84
CA MET A 1 16.68 -53.94 20.64
C MET A 1 15.29 -53.33 20.52
N ALA A 2 14.89 -52.52 19.55
CA ALA A 2 15.38 -52.29 18.21
C ALA A 2 15.19 -50.81 17.83
N ALA A 3 16.28 -50.05 17.80
CA ALA A 3 16.40 -48.88 16.95
C ALA A 3 16.76 -49.40 15.55
N SER A 4 15.77 -49.78 14.74
CA SER A 4 16.01 -50.30 13.37
C SER A 4 14.78 -50.32 12.44
N VAL A 5 13.70 -49.60 12.74
CA VAL A 5 12.60 -49.41 11.76
C VAL A 5 12.32 -47.94 11.57
N CYS A 6 13.41 -47.18 11.46
CA CYS A 6 13.43 -45.92 10.73
C CYS A 6 13.48 -46.29 9.24
N ALA A 7 12.71 -45.58 8.41
CA ALA A 7 12.78 -45.59 6.95
C ALA A 7 12.08 -46.72 6.19
N SER A 8 10.76 -46.88 6.36
CA SER A 8 9.90 -47.25 5.22
C SER A 8 8.48 -46.74 5.49
N ILE A 9 7.84 -46.12 4.49
CA ILE A 9 6.41 -45.74 4.49
C ILE A 9 6.10 -44.40 5.21
N LEU A 10 7.00 -43.42 5.03
CA LEU A 10 6.58 -42.05 4.73
C LEU A 10 6.19 -41.99 3.25
N ARG A 11 4.94 -42.34 2.94
CA ARG A 11 4.22 -41.97 1.70
C ARG A 11 2.80 -42.55 1.75
N ALA A 12 1.85 -41.76 1.26
CA ALA A 12 0.41 -42.01 1.12
C ALA A 12 -0.45 -41.80 2.39
N GLY A 13 -1.45 -40.92 2.28
CA GLY A 13 -2.64 -41.01 3.13
C GLY A 13 -3.02 -39.79 3.98
N LYS A 14 -2.77 -38.55 3.54
CA LYS A 14 -3.48 -37.37 4.07
C LYS A 14 -3.99 -36.51 2.92
N SER A 15 -5.04 -36.98 2.25
CA SER A 15 -5.77 -36.23 1.23
C SER A 15 -7.27 -36.39 1.41
N LEU A 16 -7.77 -36.02 2.59
CA LEU A 16 -9.16 -35.63 2.80
C LEU A 16 -9.09 -34.43 3.74
N LEU A 17 -9.80 -33.35 3.40
CA LEU A 17 -9.76 -31.99 4.00
C LEU A 17 -8.77 -31.01 3.34
N SER A 18 -9.02 -30.67 2.06
CA SER A 18 -8.55 -29.41 1.45
C SER A 18 -9.17 -29.19 0.03
N SER A 19 -10.48 -29.40 -0.16
CA SER A 19 -11.14 -29.22 -1.46
C SER A 19 -12.05 -27.98 -1.55
N THR A 20 -11.91 -27.01 -0.65
CA THR A 20 -12.53 -25.68 -0.82
C THR A 20 -11.53 -24.59 -0.45
N LEU A 21 -10.69 -24.24 -1.43
CA LEU A 21 -10.00 -22.93 -1.61
C LEU A 21 -8.73 -23.17 -2.42
N GLN A 22 -8.87 -23.30 -3.74
CA GLN A 22 -7.84 -22.94 -4.73
C GLN A 22 -8.39 -23.17 -6.14
N VAL A 23 -9.13 -22.18 -6.66
CA VAL A 23 -9.22 -21.97 -8.10
C VAL A 23 -8.57 -20.63 -8.38
N ILE A 24 -7.25 -20.66 -8.53
CA ILE A 24 -6.51 -19.66 -9.29
C ILE A 24 -5.85 -20.45 -10.41
N PRO A 25 -6.25 -20.28 -11.69
CA PRO A 25 -5.64 -21.02 -12.78
C PRO A 25 -4.19 -20.56 -12.97
N LYS A 26 -3.27 -21.54 -13.00
CA LYS A 26 -1.90 -21.35 -13.48
C LYS A 26 -1.97 -21.25 -15.01
N SER A 27 -1.58 -20.12 -15.57
CA SER A 27 -1.50 -19.93 -17.02
C SER A 27 -0.41 -20.83 -17.61
N CYS A 28 -0.83 -21.84 -18.38
CA CYS A 28 0.02 -22.59 -19.30
C CYS A 28 0.41 -21.67 -20.46
N GLY A 29 1.71 -21.46 -20.64
CA GLY A 29 2.26 -20.80 -21.83
C GLY A 29 2.46 -21.84 -22.92
N GLN A 30 1.52 -21.93 -23.86
CA GLN A 30 1.71 -22.51 -25.20
C GLN A 30 0.42 -22.33 -26.03
N CYS A 31 0.21 -21.11 -26.52
CA CYS A 31 -0.55 -20.82 -27.75
C CYS A 31 -0.26 -19.37 -28.15
N GLY A 32 0.40 -19.19 -29.29
CA GLY A 32 0.70 -17.89 -29.89
C GLY A 32 -0.17 -17.59 -31.11
N GLY A 33 -0.35 -16.29 -31.40
CA GLY A 33 -1.07 -15.70 -32.55
C GLY A 33 -2.48 -15.19 -32.15
N LEU A 34 -2.84 -13.90 -32.19
CA LEU A 34 -2.47 -12.84 -33.13
C LEU A 34 -2.26 -11.48 -32.42
N ASP A 35 -1.18 -10.80 -32.82
CA ASP A 35 -0.89 -9.36 -32.63
C ASP A 35 -1.94 -8.53 -33.43
N SER A 36 -2.35 -7.29 -33.14
CA SER A 36 -1.63 -6.13 -32.62
C SER A 36 -2.63 -4.99 -32.34
N VAL A 37 -2.88 -4.63 -31.07
CA VAL A 37 -3.16 -3.23 -30.67
C VAL A 37 -2.50 -3.01 -29.31
N MET A 38 -1.26 -2.51 -29.38
CA MET A 38 -0.53 -1.79 -28.32
C MET A 38 0.02 -2.63 -27.15
N ALA A 39 1.21 -3.17 -27.39
CA ALA A 39 2.32 -3.34 -26.43
C ALA A 39 2.00 -3.95 -25.04
N GLN A 40 2.28 -5.24 -24.88
CA GLN A 40 2.74 -5.82 -23.61
C GLN A 40 4.02 -5.05 -23.17
N GLN A 41 4.30 -4.66 -21.93
CA GLN A 41 4.03 -5.17 -20.58
C GLN A 41 3.97 -3.99 -19.59
N VAL A 42 3.12 -4.04 -18.56
CA VAL A 42 3.52 -3.51 -17.24
C VAL A 42 3.17 -4.54 -16.18
N ARG A 43 4.18 -5.32 -15.75
CA ARG A 43 4.07 -6.17 -14.57
C ARG A 43 3.81 -5.31 -13.34
N TYR A 44 2.61 -5.35 -12.74
CA TYR A 44 2.39 -4.88 -11.36
C TYR A 44 1.74 -6.00 -10.54
N ARG A 45 2.53 -6.92 -9.96
CA ARG A 45 1.94 -8.04 -9.18
C ARG A 45 1.44 -7.66 -7.78
N THR A 46 1.53 -6.41 -7.33
CA THR A 46 0.79 -5.98 -6.11
C THR A 46 0.79 -4.46 -5.90
N TRP A 47 1.77 -3.73 -6.47
CA TRP A 47 1.95 -2.29 -6.24
C TRP A 47 2.39 -1.55 -7.52
N PRO A 48 1.99 -0.27 -7.73
CA PRO A 48 2.28 0.49 -8.96
C PRO A 48 3.76 0.79 -9.19
N CYS A 49 4.56 0.95 -8.12
CA CYS A 49 5.99 1.23 -8.25
C CYS A 49 6.80 0.73 -7.04
N HIS A 50 8.11 0.54 -7.25
CA HIS A 50 9.05 0.14 -6.20
C HIS A 50 9.17 1.18 -5.07
N ILE A 51 8.89 2.46 -5.34
CA ILE A 51 8.90 3.53 -4.32
C ILE A 51 7.75 3.30 -3.32
N MET A 52 6.60 2.83 -3.79
CA MET A 52 5.46 2.51 -2.93
C MET A 52 5.74 1.28 -2.07
N VAL A 53 6.43 0.28 -2.62
CA VAL A 53 6.90 -0.89 -1.85
C VAL A 53 7.85 -0.45 -0.73
N ARG A 54 8.77 0.48 -0.99
CA ARG A 54 9.64 1.06 0.05
C ARG A 54 8.84 1.80 1.13
N ASP A 55 7.85 2.60 0.75
CA ASP A 55 7.00 3.32 1.71
C ASP A 55 6.17 2.36 2.58
N LEU A 56 5.67 1.27 2.00
CA LEU A 56 4.97 0.22 2.74
C LEU A 56 5.86 -0.48 3.77
N LYS A 57 7.11 -0.81 3.40
CA LYS A 57 8.08 -1.37 4.34
C LYS A 57 8.27 -0.43 5.53
N ARG A 58 8.44 0.88 5.30
CA ARG A 58 8.55 1.89 6.37
C ARG A 58 7.30 1.94 7.24
N ARG A 59 6.11 1.96 6.66
CA ARG A 59 4.84 1.96 7.43
C ARG A 59 4.69 0.72 8.31
N ARG A 60 5.13 -0.45 7.82
CA ARG A 60 5.14 -1.69 8.61
C ARG A 60 6.12 -1.59 9.78
N MET A 61 7.33 -1.10 9.55
CA MET A 61 8.33 -0.87 10.60
C MET A 61 7.83 0.12 11.66
N VAL A 62 7.24 1.25 11.22
CA VAL A 62 6.67 2.28 12.11
C VAL A 62 5.49 1.71 12.92
N LYS A 63 4.69 0.80 12.36
CA LYS A 63 3.62 0.13 13.10
C LYS A 63 4.16 -0.75 14.24
N GLN A 64 5.27 -1.44 14.00
CA GLN A 64 5.89 -2.32 15.00
C GLN A 64 6.60 -1.52 16.10
N MET A 65 7.50 -0.60 15.71
CA MET A 65 8.43 0.10 16.63
C MET A 65 7.96 1.49 17.07
N GLY A 66 6.87 2.00 16.49
CA GLY A 66 6.30 3.32 16.81
C GLY A 66 6.06 3.59 18.30
N PRO A 67 5.42 2.69 19.08
CA PRO A 67 5.14 2.95 20.50
C PRO A 67 6.43 3.00 21.33
N GLU A 68 7.39 2.12 21.08
CA GLU A 68 8.68 2.12 21.79
C GLU A 68 9.44 3.41 21.53
N ARG A 69 9.50 3.84 20.26
CA ARG A 69 10.15 5.09 19.88
C ARG A 69 9.49 6.31 20.52
N MET A 70 8.16 6.29 20.70
CA MET A 70 7.44 7.35 21.42
C MET A 70 7.83 7.39 22.91
N ARG A 71 7.92 6.23 23.57
CA ARG A 71 8.34 6.12 24.98
C ARG A 71 9.76 6.61 25.20
N ILE A 72 10.71 6.24 24.35
CA ILE A 72 12.11 6.68 24.52
C ILE A 72 12.24 8.18 24.21
N ASN A 73 11.48 8.68 23.23
CA ASN A 73 11.49 10.10 22.87
C ASN A 73 10.84 10.99 23.92
N SER A 74 9.93 10.48 24.77
CA SER A 74 9.45 11.23 25.93
C SER A 74 10.57 11.39 26.96
N LEU A 75 11.27 10.32 27.32
CA LEU A 75 12.43 10.36 28.23
C LEU A 75 13.49 11.38 27.79
N ARG A 76 13.85 11.37 26.50
CA ARG A 76 14.84 12.28 25.91
C ARG A 76 14.45 13.76 26.01
N LYS A 77 13.16 14.07 25.90
CA LYS A 77 12.64 15.45 25.87
C LYS A 77 12.24 15.98 27.26
N ASN A 78 12.43 15.18 28.31
CA ASN A 78 12.07 15.56 29.66
C ASN A 78 13.21 16.34 30.33
N ASN A 79 12.87 17.46 30.98
CA ASN A 79 13.84 18.29 31.72
C ASN A 79 14.02 17.88 33.19
N ILE A 80 13.20 16.96 33.70
CA ILE A 80 13.16 16.55 35.13
C ILE A 80 14.16 15.42 35.41
N ILE A 81 14.43 14.59 34.40
CA ILE A 81 15.22 13.36 34.51
C ILE A 81 16.72 13.72 34.51
N PRO A 82 17.58 13.05 35.29
CA PRO A 82 19.03 13.26 35.24
C PRO A 82 19.61 13.04 33.84
N ARG A 83 20.72 13.71 33.57
CA ARG A 83 21.33 13.74 32.23
C ARG A 83 21.77 12.35 31.75
N ASP A 84 22.29 11.52 32.64
CA ASP A 84 22.77 10.18 32.31
C ASP A 84 21.67 9.30 31.65
N LEU A 85 20.44 9.38 32.16
CA LEU A 85 19.31 8.66 31.58
C LEU A 85 18.89 9.21 30.21
N GLN A 86 19.07 10.51 29.98
CA GLN A 86 18.83 11.11 28.66
C GLN A 86 19.86 10.61 27.64
N GLU A 87 21.13 10.50 28.05
CA GLU A 87 22.20 9.97 27.20
C GLU A 87 21.99 8.48 26.87
N LEU A 88 21.48 7.68 27.81
CA LEU A 88 21.08 6.30 27.55
C LEU A 88 19.91 6.23 26.54
N ALA A 89 18.91 7.10 26.69
CA ALA A 89 17.79 7.19 25.75
C ALA A 89 18.25 7.62 24.34
N ASP A 90 19.24 8.51 24.24
CA ASP A 90 19.85 8.91 22.97
C ASP A 90 20.55 7.74 22.28
N LYS A 91 21.34 6.96 23.02
CA LYS A 91 21.99 5.75 22.53
C LYS A 91 20.97 4.73 22.01
N GLN A 92 19.91 4.46 22.78
CA GLN A 92 18.82 3.56 22.38
C GLN A 92 18.09 4.04 21.10
N ILE A 93 17.88 5.35 20.94
CA ILE A 93 17.27 5.90 19.72
C ILE A 93 18.17 5.74 18.49
N ALA A 94 19.49 5.87 18.67
CA ALA A 94 20.47 5.71 17.61
C ALA A 94 20.60 4.24 17.15
N GLU A 95 20.46 3.28 18.06
CA GLU A 95 20.49 1.84 17.77
C GLU A 95 19.26 1.36 16.97
N MET A 96 18.11 2.01 17.15
CA MET A 96 16.89 1.64 16.43
C MET A 96 17.00 1.79 14.91
N PRO A 97 16.31 0.93 14.12
CA PRO A 97 16.34 1.01 12.66
C PRO A 97 15.82 2.36 12.16
N TYR A 98 16.57 3.00 11.27
CA TYR A 98 16.28 4.37 10.80
C TYR A 98 14.90 4.52 10.13
N ASP A 99 14.44 3.49 9.42
CA ASP A 99 13.13 3.47 8.75
C ASP A 99 11.93 3.34 9.72
N SER A 100 12.17 3.14 11.02
CA SER A 100 11.13 3.21 12.08
C SER A 100 10.67 4.63 12.39
N SER A 101 11.34 5.65 11.85
CA SER A 101 10.98 7.05 12.11
C SER A 101 9.73 7.48 11.33
N MET A 102 8.75 8.06 12.04
CA MET A 102 7.50 8.55 11.44
C MET A 102 7.71 9.66 10.40
N VAL A 103 8.77 10.47 10.57
CA VAL A 103 9.10 11.61 9.70
C VAL A 103 9.39 11.18 8.25
N ARG A 104 9.86 9.95 8.03
CA ARG A 104 10.23 9.43 6.70
C ARG A 104 9.05 8.94 5.87
N ILE A 105 7.87 8.78 6.47
CA ILE A 105 6.68 8.35 5.74
C ILE A 105 6.19 9.50 4.88
N HIS A 106 5.90 9.23 3.61
CA HIS A 106 5.22 10.18 2.75
C HIS A 106 3.79 9.72 2.45
N ASN A 107 2.86 10.66 2.45
CA ASN A 107 1.56 10.41 1.86
C ASN A 107 1.74 10.22 0.35
N ARG A 108 1.14 9.15 -0.21
CA ARG A 108 1.19 8.82 -1.64
C ARG A 108 -0.23 8.53 -2.14
N CYS A 109 -0.45 8.74 -3.43
CA CYS A 109 -1.68 8.27 -4.09
C CYS A 109 -1.75 6.74 -4.02
N VAL A 110 -2.92 6.19 -3.64
CA VAL A 110 -3.12 4.73 -3.56
C VAL A 110 -3.04 4.06 -4.94
N VAL A 111 -3.57 4.72 -5.98
CA VAL A 111 -3.67 4.15 -7.33
C VAL A 111 -2.36 4.31 -8.10
N THR A 112 -1.81 5.53 -8.13
CA THR A 112 -0.67 5.87 -9.01
C THR A 112 0.65 6.02 -8.27
N SER A 113 0.69 5.97 -6.94
CA SER A 113 1.88 6.24 -6.08
C SER A 113 2.49 7.64 -6.16
N ARG A 114 1.84 8.59 -6.84
CA ARG A 114 2.29 9.99 -6.99
C ARG A 114 2.58 10.61 -5.60
N PRO A 115 3.75 11.25 -5.39
CA PRO A 115 4.17 11.75 -4.08
C PRO A 115 3.55 13.10 -3.68
N ARG A 116 3.16 13.94 -4.65
CA ARG A 116 2.66 15.29 -4.39
C ARG A 116 1.28 15.53 -4.97
N GLY A 117 0.61 16.57 -4.48
CA GLY A 117 -0.74 16.94 -4.92
C GLY A 117 -1.76 15.85 -4.58
N ILE A 118 -1.71 15.38 -3.33
CA ILE A 118 -2.58 14.33 -2.80
C ILE A 118 -3.62 15.01 -1.93
N LEU A 119 -4.87 14.62 -2.12
CA LEU A 119 -5.96 15.07 -1.27
C LEU A 119 -6.06 14.11 -0.08
N THR A 120 -5.73 14.59 1.12
CA THR A 120 -5.59 13.74 2.32
C THR A 120 -6.85 12.97 2.67
N ARG A 121 -8.04 13.58 2.48
CA ARG A 121 -9.34 12.94 2.75
C ARG A 121 -9.56 11.67 1.94
N TRP A 122 -9.23 11.68 0.65
CA TRP A 122 -9.44 10.53 -0.25
C TRP A 122 -8.18 9.69 -0.49
N ARG A 123 -7.00 10.18 -0.10
CA ARG A 123 -5.68 9.56 -0.37
C ARG A 123 -5.40 9.32 -1.87
N LEU A 124 -5.98 10.17 -2.71
CA LEU A 124 -5.82 10.12 -4.17
C LEU A 124 -5.04 11.33 -4.66
N SER A 125 -4.37 11.16 -5.80
CA SER A 125 -3.77 12.28 -6.52
C SER A 125 -4.85 13.19 -7.08
N ARG A 126 -4.53 14.47 -7.26
CA ARG A 126 -5.45 15.43 -7.90
C ARG A 126 -5.89 15.03 -9.32
N ILE A 127 -5.09 14.23 -10.04
CA ILE A 127 -5.37 13.80 -11.42
C ILE A 127 -6.43 12.70 -11.40
N THR A 128 -6.12 11.60 -10.70
CA THR A 128 -7.05 10.49 -10.48
C THR A 128 -8.34 10.93 -9.80
N TRP A 129 -8.26 11.88 -8.87
CA TRP A 129 -9.45 12.42 -8.21
C TRP A 129 -10.35 13.18 -9.18
N ARG A 130 -9.78 13.98 -10.10
CA ARG A 130 -10.57 14.67 -11.13
C ARG A 130 -11.22 13.71 -12.11
N GLU A 131 -10.51 12.68 -12.54
CA GLU A 131 -11.06 11.62 -13.41
C GLU A 131 -12.27 10.96 -12.74
N LEU A 132 -12.13 10.50 -11.50
CA LEU A 132 -13.23 9.88 -10.76
C LEU A 132 -14.41 10.84 -10.52
N ALA A 133 -14.13 12.13 -10.29
CA ALA A 133 -15.16 13.15 -10.10
C ALA A 133 -15.92 13.45 -11.40
N ASP A 134 -15.20 13.59 -12.52
CA ASP A 134 -15.78 13.92 -13.82
C ASP A 134 -16.65 12.78 -14.36
N TYR A 135 -16.31 11.52 -14.05
CA TYR A 135 -17.12 10.34 -14.38
C TYR A 135 -18.22 10.03 -13.35
N ASN A 136 -18.43 10.88 -12.34
CA ASN A 136 -19.41 10.70 -11.26
C ASN A 136 -19.27 9.36 -10.51
N LEU A 137 -18.04 8.83 -10.39
CA LEU A 137 -17.74 7.62 -9.61
C LEU A 137 -17.66 7.90 -8.10
N MET A 138 -17.57 9.17 -7.71
CA MET A 138 -17.59 9.62 -6.32
C MET A 138 -18.94 10.24 -5.96
N SER A 139 -19.53 9.78 -4.87
CA SER A 139 -20.79 10.31 -4.33
C SER A 139 -20.61 11.72 -3.77
N GLY A 140 -21.53 12.63 -4.10
CA GLY A 140 -21.60 13.96 -3.51
C GLY A 140 -20.53 14.95 -3.97
N VAL A 141 -19.71 14.60 -4.97
CA VAL A 141 -18.74 15.51 -5.56
C VAL A 141 -19.37 16.19 -6.76
N THR A 142 -19.59 17.50 -6.67
CA THR A 142 -20.07 18.33 -7.77
C THR A 142 -19.04 19.42 -8.06
N ARG A 143 -19.06 19.96 -9.29
CA ARG A 143 -18.26 21.13 -9.62
C ARG A 143 -18.86 22.34 -8.91
N ALA A 144 -18.02 23.08 -8.18
CA ALA A 144 -18.44 24.31 -7.53
C ALA A 144 -18.89 25.35 -8.58
N CYS A 145 -20.02 25.98 -8.33
CA CYS A 145 -20.59 27.01 -9.18
C CYS A 145 -20.96 28.23 -8.33
N TRP A 146 -20.23 29.33 -8.51
CA TRP A 146 -20.55 30.63 -7.94
C TRP A 146 -20.82 31.58 -9.11
N GLY A 147 -22.08 32.00 -9.29
CA GLY A 147 -22.50 32.89 -10.38
C GLY A 147 -23.05 32.20 -11.63
N LYS A 148 -24.33 31.82 -11.60
CA LYS A 148 -25.40 32.19 -12.55
C LYS A 148 -26.69 31.52 -12.11
N THR A 149 -27.71 32.36 -11.98
CA THR A 149 -29.13 32.03 -11.85
C THR A 149 -29.55 30.86 -12.77
N GLY A 150 -30.25 29.88 -12.20
CA GLY A 150 -31.42 29.28 -12.85
C GLY A 150 -31.27 28.42 -14.12
N TYR A 151 -30.14 27.77 -14.41
CA TYR A 151 -30.16 26.66 -15.39
C TYR A 151 -29.28 25.47 -14.95
N PRO A 152 -29.85 24.26 -14.77
CA PRO A 152 -29.04 23.06 -14.65
C PRO A 152 -28.32 22.87 -15.99
N ARG A 153 -27.00 23.05 -16.01
CA ARG A 153 -26.19 22.63 -17.16
C ARG A 153 -26.43 21.15 -17.34
N LYS A 154 -27.19 20.77 -18.39
CA LYS A 154 -27.25 19.38 -18.86
C LYS A 154 -25.82 18.87 -18.88
N ILE A 155 -25.52 17.88 -18.04
CA ILE A 155 -24.25 17.18 -18.09
C ILE A 155 -24.23 16.57 -19.49
N LYS A 156 -23.59 17.26 -20.46
CA LYS A 156 -23.28 16.66 -21.74
C LYS A 156 -22.40 15.50 -21.34
N LYS A 157 -22.94 14.27 -21.31
CA LYS A 157 -22.13 13.06 -21.34
C LYS A 157 -21.18 13.33 -22.51
N ARG A 158 -19.92 13.65 -22.22
CA ARG A 158 -18.91 13.69 -23.28
C ARG A 158 -18.98 12.28 -23.83
N LYS A 159 -19.54 12.14 -25.04
CA LYS A 159 -19.31 10.97 -25.87
C LYS A 159 -17.79 10.94 -25.96
N VAL A 160 -17.16 10.07 -25.17
CA VAL A 160 -15.77 9.73 -25.36
C VAL A 160 -15.80 8.89 -26.63
N LEU A 161 -15.82 9.57 -27.78
CA LEU A 161 -15.55 8.96 -29.06
C LEU A 161 -14.05 8.66 -29.01
N TRP A 162 -13.73 7.38 -28.85
CA TRP A 162 -12.48 6.84 -29.37
C TRP A 162 -12.51 6.97 -30.89
#